data_AF-A0A3B9EIV4-F1
#
_entry.id   AF-A0A3B9EIV4-F1
#
_cell.length_a   1.000
_cell.length_b   1.000
_cell.length_c   1.000
_cell.angle_alpha   90.00
_cell.angle_beta   90.00
_cell.angle_gamma   90.00
#
_symmetry.space_group_name_H-M   'P 1'
#
loop_
_entity.id
_entity.type
_entity.pdbx_description
1 polymer ?
#
loop_
_entity_poly.entity_id
_entity_poly.type
_entity_poly.pdbx_seq_one_letter_code
_entity_poly.pdbx_strand_id
1 'polypeptide(L)'
;MSLGTVVLNPETNSYGSIPQLGPPLPGDLGRAILDDERVGGRASLDEEAPPLSAEEQALEAERQRQAAQAGQARESGVMVQLARQAPATAEAAQMGAVTAVAPAGAGEGQPGIDPQRDPNGQQRKIDFVAQGPSSTINPHRIQEPASPYQIMAGSVIAASLVTGLRSDLPGFVTAQVTENVYDTATGRILLIPQGARLIGAYDSVVAFGQSRALLVWQRIILPDGSSIQLDNFPATDAAGYAGLADKVDFHTWRLLKGVALSTLLGVGTELTIDGESDLVRAIRESTQQSSSQAGQQIVTRNLDVQPTITIRPGFPLRVIVHKDLVLRPWAR
;
A
#
# COMPACT_ATOMS: atom_id res chain seq x y z
N MET A 1 31.36 96.32 -9.55
CA MET A 1 32.60 95.81 -10.19
C MET A 1 33.26 94.85 -9.23
N SER A 2 33.87 93.81 -9.79
CA SER A 2 34.74 92.83 -9.15
C SER A 2 34.08 91.61 -8.50
N LEU A 3 34.27 90.50 -9.20
CA LEU A 3 34.18 89.11 -8.76
C LEU A 3 35.20 88.86 -7.64
N GLY A 4 34.84 87.95 -6.72
CA GLY A 4 35.75 87.40 -5.72
C GLY A 4 35.41 85.94 -5.44
N THR A 5 36.08 85.03 -6.14
CA THR A 5 36.12 83.60 -5.83
C THR A 5 37.05 83.38 -4.64
N VAL A 6 36.59 82.70 -3.59
CA VAL A 6 37.45 82.06 -2.59
C VAL A 6 36.90 80.66 -2.29
N VAL A 7 37.80 79.69 -2.43
CA VAL A 7 37.64 78.26 -2.25
C VAL A 7 38.21 77.87 -0.87
N LEU A 8 37.40 77.09 -0.13
CA LEU A 8 37.69 76.11 0.93
C LEU A 8 38.51 76.54 2.17
N ASN A 9 37.90 76.32 3.34
CA ASN A 9 38.57 75.56 4.41
C ASN A 9 37.55 74.77 5.25
N PRO A 10 37.83 73.49 5.59
CA PRO A 10 36.91 72.59 6.30
C PRO A 10 37.26 72.50 7.80
N GLU A 11 36.29 72.75 8.67
CA GLU A 11 36.41 72.52 10.12
C GLU A 11 35.21 71.69 10.61
N THR A 12 35.51 70.41 10.81
CA THR A 12 35.20 69.62 12.01
C THR A 12 33.78 69.75 12.61
N ASN A 13 32.94 68.75 12.34
CA ASN A 13 32.06 68.25 13.39
C ASN A 13 32.10 66.72 13.47
N SER A 14 32.67 66.28 14.58
CA SER A 14 32.93 64.92 14.98
C SER A 14 31.63 64.11 15.09
N TYR A 15 31.58 62.95 14.44
CA TYR A 15 30.57 61.90 14.66
C TYR A 15 30.75 61.18 16.03
N GLY A 16 31.61 61.68 16.91
CA GLY A 16 31.99 61.04 18.18
C GLY A 16 30.98 61.18 19.33
N SER A 17 29.74 61.60 19.08
CA SER A 17 28.72 61.73 20.14
C SER A 17 27.40 61.04 19.79
N ILE A 18 27.48 59.82 19.27
CA ILE A 18 26.35 58.90 19.26
C ILE A 18 26.55 57.94 20.45
N PRO A 19 25.60 57.82 21.39
CA PRO A 19 25.72 56.85 22.48
C PRO A 19 25.83 55.44 21.89
N GLN A 20 26.91 54.72 22.23
CA GLN A 20 27.01 53.30 21.87
C GLN A 20 25.96 52.53 22.67
N LEU A 21 25.07 51.82 21.97
CA LEU A 21 24.15 50.89 22.61
C LEU A 21 24.97 49.83 23.36
N GLY A 22 24.53 49.49 24.56
CA GLY A 22 25.10 48.40 25.35
C GLY A 22 24.97 47.05 24.63
N PRO A 23 25.67 46.01 25.12
CA PRO A 23 25.57 44.68 24.55
C PRO A 23 24.10 44.21 24.54
N PRO A 24 23.67 43.48 23.50
CA PRO A 24 22.27 43.12 23.33
C PRO A 24 21.79 42.21 24.46
N LEU A 25 20.56 42.45 24.92
CA LEU A 25 19.91 41.61 25.92
C LEU A 25 19.54 40.25 25.30
N PRO A 26 19.60 39.15 26.06
CA PRO A 26 19.23 37.82 25.55
C PRO A 26 17.76 37.81 25.12
N GLY A 27 17.50 37.60 23.82
CA GLY A 27 16.15 37.55 23.25
C GLY A 27 15.81 38.66 22.24
N ASP A 28 16.74 39.56 21.94
CA ASP A 28 16.54 40.62 20.95
C ASP A 28 16.57 40.07 19.50
N LEU A 29 15.48 40.28 18.76
CA LEU A 29 15.25 39.79 17.39
C LEU A 29 16.00 40.61 16.32
N GLY A 30 16.65 41.71 16.71
CA GLY A 30 17.30 42.63 15.78
C GLY A 30 18.38 41.98 14.90
N ARG A 31 19.13 40.98 15.39
CA ARG A 31 20.12 40.27 14.56
C ARG A 31 19.48 39.37 13.52
N ALA A 32 18.41 38.66 13.87
CA ALA A 32 17.75 37.75 12.94
C ALA A 32 17.12 38.51 11.75
N ILE A 33 16.58 39.70 12.00
CA ILE A 33 15.97 40.54 10.96
C ILE A 33 17.05 41.19 10.09
N LEU A 34 18.16 41.67 10.67
CA LEU A 34 19.29 42.23 9.91
C LEU A 34 20.05 41.18 9.10
N ASP A 35 20.12 39.94 9.59
CA ASP A 35 20.72 38.82 8.87
C ASP A 35 19.79 38.34 7.74
N ASP A 36 18.46 38.38 7.92
CA ASP A 36 17.48 38.11 6.86
C ASP A 36 17.46 39.20 5.78
N GLU A 37 17.58 40.48 6.15
CA GLU A 37 17.70 41.58 5.17
C GLU A 37 19.03 41.56 4.40
N ARG A 38 20.14 41.12 5.02
CA ARG A 38 21.41 40.91 4.27
C ARG A 38 21.36 39.72 3.34
N VAL A 39 20.60 38.68 3.70
CA VAL A 39 20.44 37.49 2.86
C VAL A 39 19.41 37.73 1.75
N GLY A 40 18.40 38.59 1.98
CA GLY A 40 17.36 38.93 1.00
C GLY A 40 17.64 40.16 0.13
N GLY A 41 18.63 40.98 0.48
CA GLY A 41 18.86 42.28 -0.14
C GLY A 41 19.79 42.28 -1.36
N ARG A 42 19.40 41.63 -2.46
CA ARG A 42 19.73 41.95 -3.88
C ARG A 42 19.37 40.77 -4.80
N ALA A 43 18.08 40.57 -5.06
CA ALA A 43 17.63 39.88 -6.26
C ALA A 43 16.67 40.81 -6.99
N SER A 44 17.12 41.29 -8.14
CA SER A 44 16.30 41.93 -9.16
C SER A 44 15.07 41.08 -9.44
N LEU A 45 13.91 41.75 -9.46
CA LEU A 45 12.68 41.26 -10.06
C LEU A 45 12.98 40.84 -11.50
N ASP A 46 12.38 39.72 -11.94
CA ASP A 46 12.54 39.04 -13.24
C ASP A 46 13.57 37.88 -13.27
N GLU A 47 13.27 36.76 -12.60
CA GLU A 47 13.83 35.46 -13.03
C GLU A 47 12.89 34.30 -12.68
N GLU A 48 12.40 33.64 -13.72
CA GLU A 48 11.59 32.42 -13.66
C GLU A 48 12.41 31.30 -13.01
N ALA A 49 11.94 30.78 -11.88
CA ALA A 49 12.64 29.72 -11.15
C ALA A 49 12.86 28.50 -12.09
N PRO A 50 14.09 28.00 -12.25
CA PRO A 50 14.35 26.85 -13.11
C PRO A 50 13.60 25.62 -12.58
N PRO A 51 13.16 24.70 -13.47
CA PRO A 51 12.44 23.51 -13.04
C PRO A 51 13.33 22.69 -12.11
N LEU A 52 12.81 22.39 -10.91
CA LEU A 52 13.46 21.53 -9.91
C LEU A 52 13.98 20.26 -10.57
N SER A 53 15.25 19.94 -10.35
CA SER A 53 15.86 18.73 -10.89
C SER A 53 15.16 17.48 -10.37
N ALA A 54 15.19 16.38 -11.13
CA ALA A 54 14.52 15.12 -10.75
C ALA A 54 15.01 14.58 -9.38
N GLU A 55 16.23 14.93 -8.97
CA GLU A 55 16.80 14.57 -7.68
C GLU A 55 16.20 15.40 -6.52
N GLU A 56 15.96 16.70 -6.73
CA GLU A 56 15.31 17.58 -5.74
C GLU A 56 13.84 17.18 -5.50
N GLN A 57 13.11 16.82 -6.57
CA GLN A 57 11.73 16.32 -6.48
C GLN A 57 11.65 14.99 -5.72
N ALA A 58 12.64 14.10 -5.89
CA ALA A 58 12.71 12.84 -5.16
C ALA A 58 12.97 13.07 -3.66
N LEU A 59 13.85 14.02 -3.32
CA LEU A 59 14.17 14.38 -1.94
C LEU A 59 12.96 15.01 -1.22
N GLU A 60 12.19 15.84 -1.91
CA GLU A 60 10.95 16.43 -1.39
C GLU A 60 9.84 15.40 -1.21
N ALA A 61 9.67 14.49 -2.16
CA ALA A 61 8.74 13.37 -2.03
C ALA A 61 9.10 12.46 -0.84
N GLU A 62 10.38 12.25 -0.58
CA GLU A 62 10.85 11.46 0.57
C GLU A 62 10.60 12.20 1.89
N ARG A 63 10.87 13.51 1.97
CA ARG A 63 10.49 14.33 3.15
C ARG A 63 8.99 14.29 3.42
N GLN A 64 8.16 14.43 2.38
CA GLN A 64 6.70 14.39 2.54
C GLN A 64 6.22 13.02 3.03
N ARG A 65 6.80 11.92 2.54
CA ARG A 65 6.52 10.57 3.04
C ARG A 65 6.89 10.41 4.52
N GLN A 66 8.05 10.90 4.92
CA GLN A 66 8.48 10.85 6.33
C GLN A 66 7.58 11.71 7.23
N ALA A 67 7.17 12.89 6.77
CA ALA A 67 6.23 13.75 7.50
C ALA A 67 4.84 13.10 7.67
N ALA A 68 4.33 12.43 6.63
CA ALA A 68 3.07 11.69 6.69
C ALA A 68 3.14 10.49 7.66
N GLN A 69 4.25 9.76 7.67
CA GLN A 69 4.48 8.67 8.63
C GLN A 69 4.57 9.18 10.08
N ALA A 70 5.22 10.33 10.29
CA ALA A 70 5.29 10.97 11.61
C ALA A 70 3.93 11.47 12.11
N GLY A 71 3.04 11.92 11.21
CA GLY A 71 1.65 12.25 11.53
C GLY A 71 0.85 11.05 12.03
N GLN A 72 0.92 9.93 11.31
CA GLN A 72 0.22 8.69 11.66
C GLN A 72 0.70 8.08 13.00
N ALA A 73 1.99 8.22 13.32
CA ALA A 73 2.54 7.79 14.61
C ALA A 73 2.04 8.63 15.81
N ARG A 74 1.75 9.92 15.60
CA ARG A 74 1.19 10.80 16.64
C ARG A 74 -0.29 10.54 16.88
N GLU A 75 -1.05 10.25 15.83
CA GLU A 75 -2.47 9.89 15.95
C GLU A 75 -2.69 8.56 16.68
N SER A 76 -1.78 7.61 16.51
CA SER A 76 -1.84 6.30 17.19
C SER A 76 -1.52 6.38 18.69
N GLY A 77 -0.71 7.33 19.14
CA GLY A 77 -0.45 7.57 20.57
C GLY A 77 -1.66 8.13 21.34
N VAL A 78 -2.49 8.94 20.68
CA VAL A 78 -3.68 9.56 21.30
C VAL A 78 -4.78 8.52 21.57
N MET A 79 -4.88 7.46 20.76
CA MET A 79 -5.82 6.35 20.99
C MET A 79 -5.46 5.47 22.21
N VAL A 80 -4.17 5.36 22.58
CA VAL A 80 -3.74 4.58 23.74
C VAL A 80 -4.02 5.31 25.07
N GLN A 81 -4.04 6.65 25.06
CA GLN A 81 -4.32 7.45 26.25
C GLN A 81 -5.82 7.46 26.61
N LEU A 82 -6.71 7.47 25.61
CA LEU A 82 -8.16 7.49 25.82
C LEU A 82 -8.70 6.14 26.35
N ALA A 83 -8.05 5.03 26.03
CA ALA A 83 -8.39 3.71 26.56
C ALA A 83 -7.98 3.49 28.03
N ARG A 84 -7.15 4.37 28.61
CA ARG A 84 -6.66 4.26 30.00
C ARG A 84 -7.44 5.10 31.01
N GLN A 85 -8.38 5.94 30.57
CA GLN A 85 -9.19 6.80 31.44
C GLN A 85 -10.67 6.40 31.40
N ALA A 86 -10.99 5.23 31.93
CA ALA A 86 -12.34 4.89 32.36
C ALA A 86 -12.28 4.49 33.85
N PRO A 87 -12.83 5.28 34.78
CA PRO A 87 -12.87 4.89 36.18
C PRO A 87 -13.99 3.87 36.41
N ALA A 88 -13.64 2.81 37.13
CA ALA A 88 -14.59 1.87 37.71
C ALA A 88 -15.38 2.57 38.83
N THR A 89 -16.71 2.52 38.77
CA THR A 89 -17.59 2.66 39.94
C THR A 89 -18.60 1.53 39.90
N ALA A 90 -18.46 0.64 40.87
CA ALA A 90 -19.45 -0.36 41.23
C ALA A 90 -20.18 0.20 42.46
N GLU A 91 -21.50 0.38 42.38
CA GLU A 91 -22.36 0.41 43.56
C GLU A 91 -23.82 0.12 43.18
N ALA A 92 -24.43 -0.70 44.03
CA ALA A 92 -25.75 -1.30 43.85
C ALA A 92 -26.86 -0.37 44.36
N ALA A 93 -28.03 -0.40 43.71
CA ALA A 93 -29.31 -0.06 44.34
C ALA A 93 -30.48 -0.71 43.60
N GLN A 94 -31.48 -1.12 44.38
CA GLN A 94 -32.61 -1.97 44.04
C GLN A 94 -33.80 -1.23 43.40
N MET A 95 -34.72 -2.04 42.84
CA MET A 95 -36.18 -1.86 42.70
C MET A 95 -36.73 -0.95 41.59
N GLY A 96 -37.59 -1.54 40.75
CA GLY A 96 -38.58 -0.82 39.94
C GLY A 96 -38.93 -1.53 38.64
N ALA A 97 -39.89 -2.46 38.70
CA ALA A 97 -40.45 -3.09 37.51
C ALA A 97 -41.24 -2.06 36.67
N VAL A 98 -40.99 -2.03 35.36
CA VAL A 98 -42.01 -1.69 34.35
C VAL A 98 -41.77 -2.51 33.08
N THR A 99 -42.81 -3.25 32.74
CA THR A 99 -42.95 -4.11 31.56
C THR A 99 -43.02 -3.25 30.30
N ALA A 100 -42.23 -3.56 29.27
CA ALA A 100 -42.45 -3.08 27.91
C ALA A 100 -42.06 -4.15 26.88
N VAL A 101 -43.08 -4.93 26.53
CA VAL A 101 -43.37 -5.62 25.26
C VAL A 101 -42.23 -5.68 24.22
N ALA A 102 -41.77 -6.90 23.96
CA ALA A 102 -41.07 -7.27 22.73
C ALA A 102 -42.05 -7.31 21.54
N PRO A 103 -41.65 -6.89 20.33
CA PRO A 103 -42.13 -7.52 19.12
C PRO A 103 -41.22 -8.70 18.81
N ALA A 104 -41.79 -9.90 18.87
CA ALA A 104 -41.24 -11.06 18.19
C ALA A 104 -41.36 -10.83 16.67
N GLY A 105 -40.23 -10.92 15.97
CA GLY A 105 -40.13 -10.97 14.52
C GLY A 105 -38.88 -11.75 14.15
N ALA A 106 -39.05 -13.05 13.94
CA ALA A 106 -38.02 -13.94 13.42
C ALA A 106 -37.79 -13.64 11.92
N GLY A 107 -36.53 -13.66 11.51
CA GLY A 107 -36.11 -13.57 10.12
C GLY A 107 -34.61 -13.30 10.04
N GLU A 108 -33.84 -14.35 9.84
CA GLU A 108 -32.38 -14.34 9.66
C GLU A 108 -31.97 -13.32 8.58
N GLY A 109 -31.42 -12.20 9.02
CA GLY A 109 -30.66 -11.29 8.19
C GLY A 109 -29.27 -11.20 8.78
N GLN A 110 -28.30 -11.92 8.20
CA GLN A 110 -26.91 -11.49 8.30
C GLN A 110 -26.88 -9.98 8.00
N PRO A 111 -26.27 -9.13 8.85
CA PRO A 111 -26.08 -7.74 8.48
C PRO A 111 -25.32 -7.76 7.15
N GLY A 112 -26.01 -7.41 6.06
CA GLY A 112 -25.39 -7.31 4.75
C GLY A 112 -24.22 -6.36 4.88
N ILE A 113 -23.01 -6.90 4.74
CA ILE A 113 -21.79 -6.11 4.73
C ILE A 113 -21.90 -5.21 3.52
N ASP A 114 -22.22 -3.94 3.73
CA ASP A 114 -22.18 -2.92 2.70
C ASP A 114 -20.72 -2.75 2.27
N PRO A 115 -20.32 -3.21 1.06
CA PRO A 115 -18.94 -3.15 0.61
C PRO A 115 -18.41 -1.71 0.49
N GLN A 116 -19.32 -0.71 0.46
CA GLN A 116 -18.96 0.70 0.41
C GLN A 116 -18.63 1.29 1.79
N ARG A 117 -19.16 0.71 2.88
CA ARG A 117 -18.92 1.20 4.25
C ARG A 117 -17.77 0.51 4.98
N ASP A 118 -17.45 -0.72 4.62
CA ASP A 118 -16.35 -1.48 5.25
C ASP A 118 -15.42 -2.12 4.21
N PRO A 119 -14.69 -1.30 3.41
CA PRO A 119 -13.78 -1.81 2.38
C PRO A 119 -12.65 -2.67 2.95
N ASN A 120 -12.37 -2.58 4.25
CA ASN A 120 -11.30 -3.32 4.94
C ASN A 120 -11.81 -4.48 5.82
N GLY A 121 -13.12 -4.74 5.85
CA GLY A 121 -13.72 -5.82 6.63
C GLY A 121 -13.45 -5.74 8.14
N GLN A 122 -13.42 -4.53 8.72
CA GLN A 122 -13.17 -4.31 10.14
C GLN A 122 -14.14 -5.07 11.04
N GLN A 123 -15.42 -5.14 10.68
CA GLN A 123 -16.40 -5.87 11.47
C GLN A 123 -16.06 -7.38 11.53
N ARG A 124 -15.67 -7.98 10.39
CA ARG A 124 -15.19 -9.37 10.34
C ARG A 124 -13.97 -9.62 11.21
N LYS A 125 -13.05 -8.65 11.31
CA LYS A 125 -11.86 -8.77 12.17
C LYS A 125 -12.23 -8.75 13.64
N ILE A 126 -13.17 -7.87 14.02
CA ILE A 126 -13.70 -7.80 15.39
C ILE A 126 -14.42 -9.11 15.72
N ASP A 127 -15.28 -9.60 14.82
CA ASP A 127 -16.00 -10.87 15.00
C ASP A 127 -15.05 -12.06 15.11
N PHE A 128 -13.98 -12.10 14.32
CA PHE A 128 -12.94 -13.13 14.40
C PHE A 128 -12.24 -13.14 15.77
N VAL A 129 -11.91 -11.97 16.31
CA VAL A 129 -11.32 -11.85 17.65
C VAL A 129 -12.34 -12.20 18.74
N ALA A 130 -13.61 -11.87 18.53
CA ALA A 130 -14.70 -12.16 19.47
C ALA A 130 -15.09 -13.65 19.52
N GLN A 131 -14.76 -14.45 18.50
CA GLN A 131 -14.92 -15.90 18.47
C GLN A 131 -13.89 -16.66 19.35
N GLY A 132 -13.60 -16.12 20.53
CA GLY A 132 -12.71 -16.76 21.50
C GLY A 132 -13.18 -18.16 21.94
N PRO A 133 -12.28 -18.95 22.54
CA PRO A 133 -12.58 -20.34 22.90
C PRO A 133 -13.75 -20.44 23.88
N SER A 134 -14.74 -21.27 23.57
CA SER A 134 -15.94 -21.48 24.39
C SER A 134 -15.69 -22.30 25.67
N SER A 135 -14.51 -22.91 25.79
CA SER A 135 -14.11 -23.75 26.92
C SER A 135 -12.59 -23.70 27.10
N THR A 136 -12.12 -23.77 28.34
CA THR A 136 -10.69 -23.90 28.67
C THR A 136 -10.15 -25.30 28.33
N ILE A 137 -11.02 -26.32 28.30
CA ILE A 137 -10.64 -27.69 27.95
C ILE A 137 -10.89 -27.92 26.46
N ASN A 138 -9.84 -28.26 25.72
CA ASN A 138 -9.92 -28.64 24.31
C ASN A 138 -10.57 -30.05 24.18
N PRO A 139 -11.69 -30.21 23.44
CA PRO A 139 -12.33 -31.51 23.25
C PRO A 139 -11.54 -32.46 22.34
N HIS A 140 -10.61 -31.95 21.53
CA HIS A 140 -9.79 -32.76 20.64
C HIS A 140 -8.73 -33.55 21.43
N ARG A 141 -8.32 -34.70 20.89
CA ARG A 141 -7.29 -35.57 21.45
C ARG A 141 -6.10 -35.64 20.50
N ILE A 142 -4.96 -36.07 21.01
CA ILE A 142 -3.78 -36.38 20.20
C ILE A 142 -4.16 -37.48 19.20
N GLN A 143 -3.81 -37.28 17.94
CA GLN A 143 -4.00 -38.26 16.86
C GLN A 143 -2.64 -38.82 16.45
N GLU A 144 -2.56 -40.14 16.32
CA GLU A 144 -1.34 -40.80 15.85
C GLU A 144 -1.19 -40.66 14.33
N PRO A 145 0.05 -40.59 13.81
CA PRO A 145 0.31 -40.58 12.37
C PRO A 145 -0.30 -41.78 11.65
N ALA A 146 -0.88 -41.56 10.47
CA ALA A 146 -1.41 -42.65 9.64
C ALA A 146 -0.29 -43.55 9.08
N SER A 147 0.92 -43.01 8.93
CA SER A 147 2.10 -43.72 8.43
C SER A 147 3.38 -43.10 8.98
N PRO A 148 4.47 -43.88 9.19
CA PRO A 148 5.80 -43.33 9.44
C PRO A 148 6.36 -42.56 8.24
N TYR A 149 5.80 -42.75 7.04
CA TYR A 149 6.23 -42.13 5.79
C TYR A 149 5.24 -41.05 5.37
N GLN A 150 5.11 -40.01 6.18
CA GLN A 150 4.20 -38.91 5.90
C GLN A 150 4.83 -37.53 6.03
N ILE A 151 4.39 -36.62 5.17
CA ILE A 151 4.63 -35.19 5.30
C ILE A 151 3.34 -34.57 5.82
N MET A 152 3.35 -34.05 7.04
CA MET A 152 2.16 -33.50 7.68
C MET A 152 1.83 -32.11 7.14
N ALA A 153 0.56 -31.74 7.23
CA ALA A 153 0.09 -30.38 6.99
C ALA A 153 0.90 -29.36 7.79
N GLY A 154 1.18 -28.20 7.19
CA GLY A 154 2.07 -27.16 7.70
C GLY A 154 3.54 -27.34 7.29
N SER A 155 3.94 -28.51 6.79
CA SER A 155 5.29 -28.70 6.22
C SER A 155 5.48 -27.86 4.95
N VAL A 156 6.74 -27.56 4.63
CA VAL A 156 7.08 -26.67 3.52
C VAL A 156 7.97 -27.36 2.52
N ILE A 157 7.59 -27.31 1.23
CA ILE A 157 8.38 -27.82 0.12
C ILE A 157 9.01 -26.62 -0.61
N ALA A 158 10.34 -26.53 -0.61
CA ALA A 158 11.06 -25.51 -1.35
C ALA A 158 11.12 -25.85 -2.84
N ALA A 159 10.79 -24.89 -3.70
CA ALA A 159 10.78 -25.08 -5.14
C ALA A 159 11.17 -23.80 -5.90
N SER A 160 11.39 -23.94 -7.19
CA SER A 160 11.62 -22.83 -8.11
C SER A 160 10.83 -23.04 -9.39
N LEU A 161 10.24 -21.98 -9.92
CA LEU A 161 9.52 -22.02 -11.20
C LEU A 161 10.46 -22.46 -12.33
N VAL A 162 10.03 -23.43 -13.14
CA VAL A 162 10.70 -23.78 -14.39
C VAL A 162 10.21 -22.86 -15.52
N THR A 163 8.91 -22.57 -15.52
CA THR A 163 8.26 -21.66 -16.48
C THR A 163 7.88 -20.36 -15.79
N GLY A 164 7.97 -19.24 -16.50
CA GLY A 164 7.36 -17.98 -16.05
C GLY A 164 5.84 -18.06 -16.12
N LEU A 165 5.16 -17.12 -15.45
CA LEU A 165 3.72 -16.94 -15.57
C LEU A 165 3.39 -15.46 -15.75
N ARG A 166 2.27 -15.20 -16.41
CA ARG A 166 1.74 -13.85 -16.60
C ARG A 166 0.23 -13.90 -16.38
N SER A 167 -0.30 -12.98 -15.57
CA SER A 167 -1.71 -12.99 -15.17
C SER A 167 -2.69 -12.53 -16.26
N ASP A 168 -2.25 -12.33 -17.50
CA ASP A 168 -3.12 -11.92 -18.61
C ASP A 168 -3.97 -13.06 -19.16
N LEU A 169 -3.51 -14.31 -19.00
CA LEU A 169 -4.22 -15.50 -19.45
C LEU A 169 -4.03 -16.64 -18.44
N PRO A 170 -5.09 -17.37 -18.06
CA PRO A 170 -4.95 -18.50 -17.14
C PRO A 170 -4.19 -19.63 -17.83
N GLY A 171 -3.44 -20.41 -17.06
CA GLY A 171 -2.62 -21.45 -17.63
C GLY A 171 -2.00 -22.41 -16.62
N PHE A 172 -1.20 -23.32 -17.15
CA PHE A 172 -0.42 -24.26 -16.35
C PHE A 172 0.97 -23.70 -16.08
N VAL A 173 1.53 -24.13 -14.95
CA VAL A 173 2.85 -23.72 -14.49
C VAL A 173 3.57 -24.94 -13.93
N THR A 174 4.88 -24.95 -14.12
CA THR A 174 5.73 -26.02 -13.61
C THR A 174 6.81 -25.44 -12.71
N ALA A 175 7.09 -26.14 -11.62
CA ALA A 175 8.19 -25.85 -10.72
C ALA A 175 9.01 -27.12 -10.44
N GLN A 176 10.22 -26.92 -9.98
CA GLN A 176 11.12 -27.99 -9.58
C GLN A 176 11.45 -27.84 -8.10
N VAL A 177 11.33 -28.94 -7.37
CA VAL A 177 11.71 -29.02 -5.96
C VAL A 177 13.22 -28.80 -5.84
N THR A 178 13.61 -27.84 -5.01
CA THR A 178 15.01 -27.40 -4.87
C THR A 178 15.73 -28.07 -3.70
N GLU A 179 14.98 -28.63 -2.75
CA GLU A 179 15.52 -29.25 -1.54
C GLU A 179 14.83 -30.59 -1.27
N ASN A 180 15.58 -31.54 -0.69
CA ASN A 180 15.03 -32.81 -0.24
C ASN A 180 14.02 -32.60 0.90
N VAL A 181 12.85 -33.25 0.81
CA VAL A 181 11.83 -33.22 1.85
C VAL A 181 11.73 -34.58 2.52
N TYR A 182 11.91 -34.58 3.83
CA TYR A 182 11.91 -35.76 4.68
C TYR A 182 10.58 -35.93 5.40
N ASP A 183 10.35 -37.09 6.00
CA ASP A 183 9.20 -37.36 6.85
C ASP A 183 9.12 -36.37 8.03
N THR A 184 7.91 -35.93 8.37
CA THR A 184 7.73 -34.93 9.44
C THR A 184 8.02 -35.50 10.83
N ALA A 185 7.80 -36.80 11.05
CA ALA A 185 7.91 -37.41 12.37
C ALA A 185 9.35 -37.53 12.86
N THR A 186 10.28 -37.94 11.99
CA THR A 186 11.69 -38.20 12.34
C THR A 186 12.67 -37.28 11.59
N GLY A 187 12.30 -36.75 10.42
CA GLY A 187 13.16 -35.94 9.58
C GLY A 187 14.32 -36.72 8.93
N ARG A 188 14.22 -38.05 8.83
CA ARG A 188 15.33 -38.92 8.40
C ARG A 188 15.07 -39.63 7.08
N ILE A 189 13.81 -39.87 6.77
CA ILE A 189 13.37 -40.69 5.64
C ILE A 189 13.04 -39.74 4.50
N LEU A 190 13.80 -39.81 3.41
CA LEU A 190 13.55 -38.99 2.22
C LEU A 190 12.23 -39.43 1.57
N LEU A 191 11.31 -38.49 1.37
CA LEU A 191 10.00 -38.76 0.75
C LEU A 191 9.83 -38.04 -0.59
N ILE A 192 10.29 -36.79 -0.70
CA ILE A 192 10.31 -36.04 -1.96
C ILE A 192 11.75 -35.61 -2.23
N PRO A 193 12.42 -36.19 -3.23
CA PRO A 193 13.79 -35.81 -3.58
C PRO A 193 13.81 -34.45 -4.30
N GLN A 194 14.93 -33.76 -4.15
CA GLN A 194 15.29 -32.63 -5.00
C GLN A 194 15.20 -33.05 -6.48
N GLY A 195 14.63 -32.18 -7.30
CA GLY A 195 14.39 -32.45 -8.72
C GLY A 195 13.01 -33.02 -9.04
N ALA A 196 12.20 -33.39 -8.03
CA ALA A 196 10.78 -33.65 -8.24
C ALA A 196 10.09 -32.45 -8.91
N ARG A 197 9.11 -32.71 -9.77
CA ARG A 197 8.39 -31.69 -10.52
C ARG A 197 7.02 -31.42 -9.91
N LEU A 198 6.73 -30.15 -9.71
CA LEU A 198 5.44 -29.63 -9.29
C LEU A 198 4.67 -29.15 -10.53
N ILE A 199 3.41 -29.57 -10.63
CA ILE A 199 2.48 -29.11 -11.65
C ILE A 199 1.39 -28.31 -10.94
N GLY A 200 1.12 -27.11 -11.44
CA GLY A 200 0.10 -26.23 -10.90
C GLY A 200 -0.68 -25.51 -11.99
N ALA A 201 -1.62 -24.69 -11.55
CA ALA A 201 -2.36 -23.77 -12.39
C ALA A 201 -2.43 -22.40 -11.71
N TYR A 202 -2.58 -21.36 -12.52
CA TYR A 202 -2.82 -20.01 -12.07
C TYR A 202 -3.99 -19.41 -12.85
N ASP A 203 -4.70 -18.50 -12.19
CA ASP A 203 -5.83 -17.79 -12.79
C ASP A 203 -5.36 -16.42 -13.31
N SER A 204 -6.09 -15.90 -14.29
CA SER A 204 -5.95 -14.55 -14.84
C SER A 204 -6.74 -13.48 -14.07
N VAL A 205 -7.67 -13.88 -13.19
CA VAL A 205 -8.48 -12.90 -12.46
C VAL A 205 -7.64 -12.20 -11.40
N VAL A 206 -7.26 -10.96 -11.68
CA VAL A 206 -6.54 -10.09 -10.75
C VAL A 206 -7.44 -8.91 -10.41
N ALA A 207 -7.87 -8.81 -9.15
CA ALA A 207 -8.69 -7.67 -8.72
C ALA A 207 -7.88 -6.36 -8.77
N PHE A 208 -8.57 -5.22 -8.90
CA PHE A 208 -7.93 -3.91 -8.81
C PHE A 208 -7.14 -3.79 -7.50
N GLY A 209 -5.88 -3.37 -7.59
CA GLY A 209 -4.97 -3.24 -6.43
C GLY A 209 -4.26 -4.53 -6.00
N GLN A 210 -4.54 -5.69 -6.63
CA GLN A 210 -3.81 -6.93 -6.35
C GLN A 210 -2.41 -6.89 -7.00
N SER A 211 -1.38 -7.15 -6.20
CA SER A 211 0.04 -7.15 -6.60
C SER A 211 0.69 -8.54 -6.55
N ARG A 212 -0.10 -9.58 -6.27
CA ARG A 212 0.34 -10.98 -6.13
C ARG A 212 -0.47 -11.90 -7.03
N ALA A 213 0.20 -12.80 -7.73
CA ALA A 213 -0.43 -13.84 -8.53
C ALA A 213 -0.83 -15.01 -7.62
N LEU A 214 -2.09 -15.42 -7.68
CA LEU A 214 -2.58 -16.63 -7.03
C LEU A 214 -2.25 -17.85 -7.88
N LEU A 215 -1.63 -18.84 -7.28
CA LEU A 215 -1.22 -20.09 -7.93
C LEU A 215 -1.51 -21.24 -6.98
N VAL A 216 -1.97 -22.35 -7.55
CA VAL A 216 -2.23 -23.60 -6.82
C VAL A 216 -1.44 -24.75 -7.43
N TRP A 217 -0.94 -25.63 -6.58
CA TRP A 217 -0.24 -26.85 -6.93
C TRP A 217 -1.19 -28.04 -6.87
N GLN A 218 -1.18 -28.85 -7.92
CA GLN A 218 -2.14 -29.93 -8.15
C GLN A 218 -1.50 -31.30 -8.19
N ARG A 219 -0.19 -31.38 -8.43
CA ARG A 219 0.51 -32.68 -8.52
C ARG A 219 2.00 -32.54 -8.29
N ILE A 220 2.58 -33.53 -7.62
CA ILE A 220 4.02 -33.76 -7.54
C ILE A 220 4.35 -34.99 -8.36
N ILE A 221 5.35 -34.90 -9.23
CA ILE A 221 5.90 -36.00 -10.02
C ILE A 221 7.32 -36.25 -9.50
N LEU A 222 7.57 -37.44 -9.00
CA LEU A 222 8.86 -37.90 -8.51
C LEU A 222 9.78 -38.29 -9.70
N PRO A 223 11.11 -38.33 -9.49
CA PRO A 223 12.06 -38.65 -10.57
C PRO A 223 11.88 -40.01 -11.24
N ASP A 224 11.23 -40.98 -10.57
CA ASP A 224 10.92 -42.32 -11.10
C ASP A 224 9.63 -42.35 -11.93
N GLY A 225 8.97 -41.21 -12.10
CA GLY A 225 7.70 -41.07 -12.81
C GLY A 225 6.46 -41.35 -11.94
N SER A 226 6.64 -41.79 -10.69
CA SER A 226 5.52 -41.89 -9.76
C SER A 226 5.01 -40.50 -9.38
N SER A 227 3.73 -40.38 -9.02
CA SER A 227 3.14 -39.08 -8.74
C SER A 227 2.08 -39.14 -7.65
N ILE A 228 1.87 -38.00 -6.99
CA ILE A 228 0.84 -37.78 -5.99
C ILE A 228 0.06 -36.52 -6.35
N GLN A 229 -1.27 -36.60 -6.28
CA GLN A 229 -2.14 -35.44 -6.48
C GLN A 229 -2.14 -34.57 -5.22
N LEU A 230 -2.23 -33.26 -5.43
CA LEU A 230 -2.35 -32.24 -4.41
C LEU A 230 -3.71 -31.59 -4.57
N ASP A 231 -4.44 -31.41 -3.48
CA ASP A 231 -5.78 -30.79 -3.52
C ASP A 231 -5.67 -29.25 -3.55
N ASN A 232 -5.12 -28.72 -4.64
CA ASN A 232 -4.92 -27.28 -4.89
C ASN A 232 -4.17 -26.55 -3.76
N PHE A 233 -2.97 -27.04 -3.42
CA PHE A 233 -2.16 -26.41 -2.38
C PHE A 233 -1.73 -25.02 -2.82
N PRO A 234 -1.93 -23.95 -2.03
CA PRO A 234 -1.57 -22.61 -2.44
C PRO A 234 -0.04 -22.46 -2.53
N ALA A 235 0.39 -21.66 -3.49
CA ALA A 235 1.76 -21.20 -3.54
C ALA A 235 1.98 -20.06 -2.54
N THR A 236 3.17 -20.05 -1.95
CA THR A 236 3.67 -18.91 -1.19
C THR A 236 5.02 -18.47 -1.74
N ASP A 237 5.37 -17.21 -1.54
CA ASP A 237 6.73 -16.75 -1.81
C ASP A 237 7.73 -17.36 -0.82
N ALA A 238 9.02 -17.06 -1.01
CA ALA A 238 10.09 -17.55 -0.15
C ALA A 238 9.96 -17.12 1.32
N ALA A 239 9.22 -16.03 1.60
CA ALA A 239 8.95 -15.52 2.94
C ALA A 239 7.65 -16.09 3.55
N GLY A 240 6.91 -16.92 2.81
CA GLY A 240 5.68 -17.57 3.28
C GLY A 240 4.40 -16.77 3.08
N TYR A 241 4.45 -15.62 2.39
CA TYR A 241 3.22 -14.90 2.03
C TYR A 241 2.49 -15.61 0.89
N ALA A 242 1.17 -15.65 0.94
CA ALA A 242 0.34 -16.25 -0.10
C ALA A 242 0.52 -15.57 -1.46
N GLY A 243 0.52 -16.37 -2.51
CA GLY A 243 0.75 -15.93 -3.89
C GLY A 243 2.19 -15.47 -4.14
N LEU A 244 2.47 -15.17 -5.40
CA LEU A 244 3.80 -14.75 -5.87
C LEU A 244 3.79 -13.28 -6.26
N ALA A 245 4.79 -12.51 -5.83
CA ALA A 245 5.00 -11.13 -6.25
C ALA A 245 6.35 -11.01 -6.97
N ASP A 246 6.32 -10.38 -8.15
CA ASP A 246 7.51 -10.01 -8.91
C ASP A 246 7.19 -8.70 -9.65
N LYS A 247 7.17 -8.67 -10.98
CA LYS A 247 6.86 -7.44 -11.73
C LYS A 247 5.34 -7.22 -11.83
N VAL A 248 4.87 -6.01 -11.50
CA VAL A 248 3.47 -5.59 -11.68
C VAL A 248 3.41 -4.40 -12.63
N ASP A 249 2.57 -4.49 -13.66
CA ASP A 249 2.27 -3.40 -14.58
C ASP A 249 0.83 -2.92 -14.39
N PHE A 250 0.69 -1.71 -13.83
CA PHE A 250 -0.60 -1.05 -13.61
C PHE A 250 -1.12 -0.30 -14.85
N HIS A 251 -0.37 -0.30 -15.96
CA HIS A 251 -0.73 0.38 -17.20
C HIS A 251 -1.06 1.89 -17.06
N THR A 252 -0.61 2.54 -15.97
CA THR A 252 -0.94 3.93 -15.59
C THR A 252 -0.57 4.93 -16.68
N TRP A 253 0.51 4.70 -17.42
CA TRP A 253 0.95 5.61 -18.48
C TRP A 253 0.01 5.64 -19.69
N ARG A 254 -0.57 4.49 -20.07
CA ARG A 254 -1.59 4.42 -21.13
C ARG A 254 -2.83 5.23 -20.73
N LEU A 255 -3.15 5.19 -19.44
CA LEU A 255 -4.28 5.91 -18.86
C LEU A 255 -4.03 7.41 -18.84
N LEU A 256 -2.85 7.84 -18.36
CA LEU A 256 -2.47 9.26 -18.33
C LEU A 256 -2.44 9.88 -19.73
N LYS A 257 -1.97 9.14 -20.74
CA LYS A 257 -2.05 9.56 -22.14
C LYS A 257 -3.49 9.76 -22.60
N GLY A 258 -4.40 8.87 -22.24
CA GLY A 258 -5.83 9.01 -22.55
C GLY A 258 -6.43 10.27 -21.91
N VAL A 259 -6.12 10.53 -20.64
CA VAL A 259 -6.54 11.75 -19.94
C VAL A 259 -5.97 12.99 -20.61
N ALA A 260 -4.65 13.03 -20.84
CA ALA A 260 -3.99 14.19 -21.45
C ALA A 260 -4.52 14.51 -22.84
N LEU A 261 -4.73 13.50 -23.70
CA LEU A 261 -5.34 13.69 -25.02
C LEU A 261 -6.78 14.20 -24.92
N SER A 262 -7.56 13.70 -23.96
CA SER A 262 -8.92 14.20 -23.72
C SER A 262 -8.93 15.66 -23.25
N THR A 263 -7.99 16.04 -22.38
CA THR A 263 -7.82 17.43 -21.93
C THR A 263 -7.41 18.35 -23.07
N LEU A 264 -6.49 17.92 -23.95
CA LEU A 264 -6.07 18.71 -25.12
C LEU A 264 -7.23 18.93 -26.11
N LEU A 265 -8.06 17.92 -26.35
CA LEU A 265 -9.26 18.07 -27.19
C LEU A 265 -10.30 19.00 -26.54
N GLY A 266 -10.39 19.02 -25.21
CA GLY A 266 -11.23 19.97 -24.46
C GLY A 266 -10.73 21.41 -24.56
N VAL A 267 -9.44 21.64 -24.28
CA VAL A 267 -8.82 22.98 -24.27
C VAL A 267 -8.63 23.55 -25.70
N GLY A 268 -8.45 22.70 -26.71
CA GLY A 268 -8.33 23.12 -28.11
C GLY A 268 -9.58 23.81 -28.66
N THR A 269 -10.74 23.66 -28.02
CA THR A 269 -11.97 24.37 -28.37
C THR A 269 -12.10 25.75 -27.71
N GLU A 270 -11.26 26.06 -26.71
CA GLU A 270 -11.34 27.32 -25.95
C GLU A 270 -10.55 28.48 -26.59
N LEU A 271 -9.60 28.20 -27.49
CA LEU A 271 -8.67 29.21 -28.02
C LEU A 271 -9.09 29.88 -29.35
N THR A 272 -10.30 29.68 -29.88
CA THR A 272 -10.67 30.22 -31.21
C THR A 272 -12.03 30.93 -31.27
N ILE A 273 -12.58 31.41 -30.15
CA ILE A 273 -13.84 32.16 -30.22
C ILE A 273 -13.75 33.47 -29.43
N ASP A 274 -13.12 34.47 -30.06
CA ASP A 274 -13.28 35.88 -29.70
C ASP A 274 -14.68 36.33 -30.14
N GLY A 275 -15.64 36.30 -29.21
CA GLY A 275 -16.99 36.79 -29.45
C GLY A 275 -17.85 36.70 -28.20
N GLU A 276 -18.04 37.84 -27.54
CA GLU A 276 -18.90 37.96 -26.35
C GLU A 276 -20.38 37.73 -26.74
N SER A 277 -20.83 36.47 -26.65
CA SER A 277 -22.22 36.07 -26.86
C SER A 277 -22.62 34.98 -25.86
N ASP A 278 -23.90 34.92 -25.50
CA ASP A 278 -24.46 33.85 -24.66
C ASP A 278 -24.16 32.44 -25.20
N LEU A 279 -23.89 32.32 -26.51
CA LEU A 279 -23.45 31.08 -27.14
C LEU A 279 -22.04 30.68 -26.69
N VAL A 280 -21.10 31.62 -26.53
CA VAL A 280 -19.76 31.34 -26.03
C VAL A 280 -19.78 30.98 -24.54
N ARG A 281 -20.68 31.59 -23.76
CA ARG A 281 -20.90 31.22 -22.36
C ARG A 281 -21.52 29.82 -22.24
N ALA A 282 -22.52 29.51 -23.06
CA ALA A 282 -23.13 28.18 -23.13
C ALA A 282 -22.15 27.11 -23.62
N ILE A 283 -21.29 27.42 -24.60
CA ILE A 283 -20.23 26.53 -25.07
C ILE A 283 -19.21 26.30 -23.94
N ARG A 284 -18.74 27.35 -23.25
CA ARG A 284 -17.82 27.23 -22.10
C ARG A 284 -18.41 26.39 -20.97
N GLU A 285 -19.66 26.64 -20.56
CA GLU A 285 -20.36 25.84 -19.55
C GLU A 285 -20.54 24.38 -20.01
N SER A 286 -20.88 24.16 -21.29
CA SER A 286 -21.02 22.80 -21.85
C SER A 286 -19.69 22.04 -21.95
N THR A 287 -18.59 22.72 -22.26
CA THR A 287 -17.24 22.14 -22.34
C THR A 287 -16.70 21.83 -20.95
N GLN A 288 -16.94 22.69 -19.95
CA GLN A 288 -16.61 22.43 -18.54
C GLN A 288 -17.42 21.25 -17.97
N GLN A 289 -18.71 21.18 -18.30
CA GLN A 289 -19.58 20.05 -17.91
C GLN A 289 -19.19 18.74 -18.63
N SER A 290 -18.75 18.82 -19.90
CA SER A 290 -18.33 17.64 -20.69
C SER A 290 -16.95 17.14 -20.28
N SER A 291 -16.01 18.04 -19.95
CA SER A 291 -14.67 17.70 -19.46
C SER A 291 -14.72 17.06 -18.08
N SER A 292 -15.58 17.56 -17.18
CA SER A 292 -15.83 16.95 -15.87
C SER A 292 -16.47 15.56 -16.00
N GLN A 293 -17.48 15.37 -16.86
CA GLN A 293 -18.07 14.05 -17.13
C GLN A 293 -17.10 13.07 -17.79
N ALA A 294 -16.30 13.51 -18.77
CA ALA A 294 -15.27 12.69 -19.38
C ALA A 294 -14.17 12.30 -18.37
N GLY A 295 -13.75 13.24 -17.52
CA GLY A 295 -12.84 12.99 -16.41
C GLY A 295 -13.38 11.96 -15.42
N GLN A 296 -14.64 12.11 -14.99
CA GLN A 296 -15.31 11.13 -14.12
C GLN A 296 -15.38 9.75 -14.80
N GLN A 297 -15.77 9.68 -16.08
CA GLN A 297 -15.90 8.42 -16.79
C GLN A 297 -14.56 7.73 -17.04
N ILE A 298 -13.49 8.48 -17.28
CA ILE A 298 -12.13 7.93 -17.37
C ILE A 298 -11.67 7.41 -16.00
N VAL A 299 -11.94 8.12 -14.91
CA VAL A 299 -11.66 7.64 -13.55
C VAL A 299 -12.45 6.36 -13.22
N THR A 300 -13.73 6.27 -13.62
CA THR A 300 -14.52 5.05 -13.43
C THR A 300 -13.99 3.89 -14.29
N ARG A 301 -13.64 4.12 -15.56
CA ARG A 301 -13.00 3.10 -16.42
C ARG A 301 -11.60 2.68 -15.95
N ASN A 302 -10.90 3.55 -15.21
CA ASN A 302 -9.56 3.31 -14.67
C ASN A 302 -9.59 2.28 -13.53
N LEU A 303 -10.68 2.21 -12.77
CA LEU A 303 -10.88 1.19 -11.75
C LEU A 303 -11.07 -0.23 -12.33
N ASP A 304 -11.36 -0.35 -13.63
CA ASP A 304 -11.65 -1.63 -14.30
C ASP A 304 -10.44 -2.25 -15.04
N VAL A 305 -9.31 -1.55 -15.16
CA VAL A 305 -8.12 -2.11 -15.82
C VAL A 305 -7.34 -2.97 -14.84
N GLN A 306 -7.39 -4.29 -15.03
CA GLN A 306 -6.64 -5.24 -14.22
C GLN A 306 -5.12 -5.06 -14.43
N PRO A 307 -4.32 -5.05 -13.34
CA PRO A 307 -2.87 -5.02 -13.47
C PRO A 307 -2.33 -6.35 -14.01
N THR A 308 -1.25 -6.29 -14.78
CA THR A 308 -0.56 -7.49 -15.26
C THR A 308 0.59 -7.84 -14.32
N ILE A 309 0.52 -9.02 -13.71
CA ILE A 309 1.56 -9.56 -12.85
C ILE A 309 2.38 -10.55 -13.67
N THR A 310 3.70 -10.37 -13.72
CA THR A 310 4.62 -11.26 -14.42
C THR A 310 5.63 -11.82 -13.43
N ILE A 311 5.66 -13.15 -13.29
CA ILE A 311 6.67 -13.86 -12.50
C ILE A 311 7.66 -14.52 -13.45
N ARG A 312 8.95 -14.24 -13.26
CA ARG A 312 10.01 -14.78 -14.12
C ARG A 312 10.23 -16.29 -13.91
N PRO A 313 10.69 -17.03 -14.95
CA PRO A 313 11.26 -18.36 -14.75
C PRO A 313 12.40 -18.33 -13.73
N GLY A 314 12.57 -19.41 -12.97
CA GLY A 314 13.56 -19.53 -11.90
C GLY A 314 13.15 -18.87 -10.58
N PHE A 315 11.97 -18.26 -10.49
CA PHE A 315 11.51 -17.59 -9.26
C PHE A 315 11.38 -18.59 -8.10
N PRO A 316 12.04 -18.36 -6.94
CA PRO A 316 11.97 -19.25 -5.79
C PRO A 316 10.63 -19.10 -5.07
N LEU A 317 10.04 -20.23 -4.69
CA LEU A 317 8.75 -20.29 -4.02
C LEU A 317 8.73 -21.42 -2.98
N ARG A 318 7.69 -21.38 -2.15
CA ARG A 318 7.43 -22.38 -1.13
C ARG A 318 6.02 -22.95 -1.37
N VAL A 319 5.85 -24.25 -1.16
CA VAL A 319 4.56 -24.91 -1.16
C VAL A 319 4.26 -25.33 0.27
N ILE A 320 3.18 -24.81 0.83
CA ILE A 320 2.72 -25.22 2.16
C ILE A 320 1.82 -26.43 1.98
N VAL A 321 2.16 -27.51 2.68
CA VAL A 321 1.40 -28.75 2.67
C VAL A 321 0.10 -28.52 3.45
N HIS A 322 -1.05 -28.65 2.79
CA HIS A 322 -2.36 -28.41 3.43
C HIS A 322 -3.00 -29.68 4.00
N LYS A 323 -2.58 -30.85 3.51
CA LYS A 323 -3.07 -32.15 3.92
C LYS A 323 -1.91 -33.10 4.11
N ASP A 324 -2.02 -34.01 5.05
CA ASP A 324 -1.01 -35.03 5.29
C ASP A 324 -0.82 -35.88 4.02
N LEU A 325 0.42 -35.93 3.53
CA LEU A 325 0.81 -36.67 2.35
C LEU A 325 1.47 -37.97 2.80
N VAL A 326 0.80 -39.10 2.57
CA VAL A 326 1.40 -40.43 2.78
C VAL A 326 2.16 -40.83 1.51
N LEU A 327 3.45 -41.09 1.65
CA LEU A 327 4.39 -41.33 0.56
C LEU A 327 5.13 -42.65 0.79
N ARG A 328 5.82 -43.13 -0.25
CA ARG A 328 6.79 -44.23 -0.10
C ARG A 328 8.17 -43.64 0.15
N PRO A 329 9.02 -44.30 0.96
CA PRO A 329 10.42 -43.91 1.08
C PRO A 329 11.08 -43.83 -0.29
N TRP A 330 11.79 -42.74 -0.55
CA TRP A 330 12.57 -42.57 -1.74
C TRP A 330 13.87 -43.37 -1.62
N ALA A 331 13.98 -44.45 -2.38
CA ALA A 331 15.22 -45.21 -2.57
C ALA A 331 15.76 -44.91 -3.97
N ARG A 332 17.04 -44.52 -4.03
CA ARG A 332 17.75 -44.28 -5.29
C ARG A 332 17.99 -45.59 -6.05
#